data_AF-A0A7H9CKF4-F1
#
_entry.id   AF-A0A7H9CKF4-F1
#
_cell.length_a   1.000
_cell.length_b   1.000
_cell.length_c   1.000
_cell.angle_alpha   90.00
_cell.angle_beta   90.00
_cell.angle_gamma   90.00
#
_symmetry.space_group_name_H-M   'P 1'
#
loop_
_entity.id
_entity.type
_entity.pdbx_description
1 polymer ?
#
loop_
_entity_poly.entity_id
_entity_poly.type
_entity_poly.pdbx_seq_one_letter_code
_entity_poly.pdbx_strand_id
1 'polypeptide(L)'
;MRSAKFEVKGLKELMKSLEQYPIAVKKQALLPALKEITKRVRDEARRLAPRKTGEMRLHIVSVSSRTKTRDEVARSVLVKKVRKVSRKTYAKMIDKKIKVRLRNAKYQDDPTKKVKLDAFYFIFVEHGTKHAKAKPFMRPAVENARQYAPKILSDHIELVTKDFNSGKLANPAQLNIQENGAG
;
A
#
# COMPACT_ATOMS: atom_id res chain seq x y z
N MET A 1 -17.73 -12.36 31.09
CA MET A 1 -16.84 -11.94 29.98
C MET A 1 -16.06 -10.72 30.43
N ARG A 2 -14.72 -10.75 30.42
CA ARG A 2 -13.91 -9.59 30.81
C ARG A 2 -13.96 -8.56 29.68
N SER A 3 -14.70 -7.47 29.90
CA SER A 3 -14.61 -6.25 29.09
C SER A 3 -13.26 -5.60 29.35
N ALA A 4 -12.43 -5.46 28.32
CA ALA A 4 -11.16 -4.76 28.42
C ALA A 4 -11.25 -3.45 27.64
N LYS A 5 -11.40 -2.34 28.38
CA LYS A 5 -11.22 -0.98 27.88
C LYS A 5 -9.73 -0.66 27.92
N PHE A 6 -9.13 -0.31 26.78
CA PHE A 6 -7.76 0.20 26.75
C PHE A 6 -7.71 1.51 25.97
N GLU A 7 -7.25 2.56 26.63
CA GLU A 7 -6.77 3.77 25.98
C GLU A 7 -5.37 3.50 25.42
N VAL A 8 -5.22 3.60 24.11
CA VAL A 8 -3.92 3.47 23.44
C VAL A 8 -3.18 4.79 23.62
N LYS A 9 -2.38 4.91 24.69
CA LYS A 9 -1.53 6.11 24.92
C LYS A 9 -0.23 6.10 24.09
N GLY A 10 0.16 4.97 23.51
CA GLY A 10 1.38 4.83 22.71
C GLY A 10 1.44 3.58 21.82
N LEU A 11 2.44 3.54 20.93
CA LEU A 11 2.62 2.45 19.95
C LEU A 11 2.91 1.10 20.62
N LYS A 12 3.59 1.12 21.77
CA LYS A 12 3.97 -0.08 22.52
C LYS A 12 2.74 -0.77 23.12
N GLU A 13 1.84 0.02 23.68
CA GLU A 13 0.56 -0.42 24.24
C GLU A 13 -0.35 -0.99 23.14
N LEU A 14 -0.34 -0.36 21.97
CA LEU A 14 -1.05 -0.84 20.78
C LEU A 14 -0.59 -2.23 20.34
N MET A 15 0.73 -2.45 20.27
CA MET A 15 1.29 -3.75 19.92
C MET A 15 0.92 -4.83 20.94
N LYS A 16 1.03 -4.51 22.23
CA LYS A 16 0.65 -5.43 23.32
C LYS A 16 -0.84 -5.80 23.27
N SER A 17 -1.71 -4.84 22.94
CA SER A 17 -3.13 -5.10 22.74
C SER A 17 -3.37 -6.01 21.54
N LEU A 18 -2.65 -5.81 20.42
CA LEU A 18 -2.76 -6.64 19.22
C LEU A 18 -2.34 -8.10 19.47
N GLU A 19 -1.31 -8.33 20.29
CA GLU A 19 -0.81 -9.69 20.59
C GLU A 19 -1.87 -10.60 21.21
N GLN A 20 -2.82 -10.03 21.95
CA GLN A 20 -3.91 -10.77 22.60
C GLN A 20 -4.95 -11.30 21.61
N TYR A 21 -4.96 -10.77 20.37
CA TYR A 21 -5.94 -11.15 19.37
C TYR A 21 -5.44 -12.26 18.43
N PRO A 22 -6.33 -13.18 18.02
CA PRO A 22 -6.04 -14.17 17.00
C PRO A 22 -5.64 -13.52 15.67
N ILE A 23 -4.86 -14.26 14.86
CA ILE A 23 -4.31 -13.76 13.59
C ILE A 23 -5.40 -13.27 12.63
N ALA A 24 -6.57 -13.93 12.60
CA ALA A 24 -7.69 -13.53 11.75
C ALA A 24 -8.20 -12.12 12.11
N VAL A 25 -8.36 -11.84 13.40
CA VAL A 25 -8.82 -10.54 13.92
C VAL A 25 -7.74 -9.47 13.68
N LYS A 26 -6.47 -9.79 13.93
CA LYS A 26 -5.33 -8.90 13.59
C LYS A 26 -5.35 -8.50 12.11
N LYS A 27 -5.57 -9.45 11.20
CA LYS A 27 -5.62 -9.18 9.74
C LYS A 27 -6.76 -8.26 9.36
N GLN A 28 -7.92 -8.39 9.99
CA GLN A 28 -9.09 -7.53 9.73
C GLN A 28 -8.83 -6.08 10.12
N ALA A 29 -8.06 -5.82 11.20
CA ALA A 29 -7.68 -4.46 11.58
C ALA A 29 -6.51 -3.92 10.75
N LEU A 30 -5.44 -4.72 10.60
CA LEU A 30 -4.18 -4.25 10.02
C LEU A 30 -4.23 -4.09 8.50
N LEU A 31 -4.94 -4.96 7.77
CA LEU A 31 -4.99 -4.88 6.30
C LEU A 31 -5.63 -3.58 5.79
N PRO A 32 -6.81 -3.16 6.28
CA PRO A 32 -7.42 -1.89 5.88
C PRO A 32 -6.56 -0.69 6.30
N ALA A 33 -6.04 -0.68 7.53
CA ALA A 33 -5.15 0.38 8.03
C ALA A 33 -3.91 0.54 7.15
N LEU A 34 -3.17 -0.54 6.88
CA LEU A 34 -1.99 -0.51 6.02
C LEU A 34 -2.33 -0.13 4.59
N LYS A 35 -3.49 -0.54 4.07
CA LYS A 35 -3.96 -0.14 2.74
C LYS A 35 -4.20 1.37 2.68
N GLU A 36 -4.79 1.95 3.71
CA GLU A 36 -5.01 3.38 3.81
C GLU A 36 -3.70 4.17 3.92
N ILE A 37 -2.81 3.75 4.83
CA ILE A 37 -1.48 4.36 5.01
C ILE A 37 -0.70 4.33 3.69
N THR A 38 -0.56 3.15 3.07
CA THR A 38 0.19 3.00 1.82
C THR A 38 -0.45 3.75 0.66
N LYS A 39 -1.78 3.94 0.65
CA LYS A 39 -2.48 4.79 -0.33
C LYS A 39 -2.07 6.25 -0.17
N ARG A 40 -2.09 6.78 1.07
CA ARG A 40 -1.68 8.17 1.36
C ARG A 40 -0.20 8.40 1.02
N VAL A 41 0.69 7.48 1.43
CA VAL A 41 2.13 7.54 1.08
C VAL A 41 2.34 7.55 -0.43
N ARG A 42 1.65 6.67 -1.15
CA ARG A 42 1.72 6.63 -2.62
C ARG A 42 1.27 7.95 -3.24
N ASP A 43 0.18 8.52 -2.77
CA ASP A 43 -0.38 9.75 -3.33
C ASP A 43 0.52 10.95 -3.02
N GLU A 44 1.15 10.97 -1.85
CA GLU A 44 2.16 11.98 -1.49
C GLU A 44 3.45 11.83 -2.32
N ALA A 45 3.96 10.61 -2.48
CA ALA A 45 5.09 10.34 -3.36
C ALA A 45 4.81 10.76 -4.81
N ARG A 46 3.56 10.60 -5.28
CA ARG A 46 3.12 11.11 -6.59
C ARG A 46 3.05 12.63 -6.64
N ARG A 47 2.73 13.30 -5.54
CA ARG A 47 2.70 14.76 -5.45
C ARG A 47 4.12 15.32 -5.59
N LEU A 48 5.06 14.77 -4.82
CA LEU A 48 6.46 15.17 -4.75
C LEU A 48 7.27 14.80 -6.00
N ALA A 49 6.92 13.69 -6.65
CA ALA A 49 7.65 13.19 -7.83
C ALA A 49 7.80 14.27 -8.93
N PRO A 50 9.05 14.57 -9.36
CA PRO A 50 9.33 15.57 -10.38
C PRO A 50 8.54 15.42 -11.68
N ARG A 51 8.00 16.53 -12.19
CA ARG A 51 7.26 16.59 -13.46
C ARG A 51 8.17 17.02 -14.60
N LYS A 52 8.89 16.08 -15.21
CA LYS A 52 9.38 16.26 -16.59
C LYS A 52 8.33 15.82 -17.61
N THR A 53 7.73 14.67 -17.36
CA THR A 53 6.77 14.07 -18.31
C THR A 53 5.48 13.59 -17.66
N GLY A 54 5.44 13.43 -16.34
CA GLY A 54 4.27 12.93 -15.60
C GLY A 54 4.17 11.39 -15.51
N GLU A 55 4.88 10.66 -16.38
CA GLU A 55 4.87 9.20 -16.45
C GLU A 55 5.30 8.53 -15.13
N MET A 56 6.39 9.01 -14.52
CA MET A 56 6.96 8.40 -13.31
C MET A 56 5.95 8.25 -12.16
N ARG A 57 5.03 9.20 -12.01
CA ARG A 57 3.97 9.17 -10.98
C ARG A 57 3.06 7.96 -11.11
N LEU A 58 2.82 7.50 -12.33
CA LEU A 58 1.99 6.33 -12.59
C LEU A 58 2.69 5.05 -12.16
N HIS A 59 4.01 5.03 -12.14
CA HIS A 59 4.76 3.85 -11.74
C HIS A 59 4.81 3.67 -10.22
N ILE A 60 4.55 4.73 -9.46
CA ILE A 60 4.39 4.69 -8.00
C ILE A 60 3.06 4.01 -7.66
N VAL A 61 3.14 2.87 -7.00
CA VAL A 61 1.98 2.02 -6.67
C VAL A 61 2.08 1.48 -5.24
N SER A 62 0.90 1.31 -4.64
CA SER A 62 0.72 0.59 -3.38
C SER A 62 0.35 -0.86 -3.69
N VAL A 63 1.10 -1.83 -3.19
CA VAL A 63 0.91 -3.27 -3.44
C VAL A 63 0.83 -4.04 -2.12
N SER A 64 0.24 -5.25 -2.15
CA SER A 64 0.48 -6.22 -1.10
C SER A 64 1.94 -6.66 -1.13
N SER A 65 2.52 -6.90 0.04
CA SER A 65 3.86 -7.47 0.15
C SER A 65 3.76 -8.94 0.52
N ARG A 66 4.78 -9.72 0.13
CA ARG A 66 4.95 -11.08 0.63
C ARG A 66 5.67 -11.00 1.98
N THR A 67 5.13 -11.68 2.98
CA THR A 67 5.75 -11.86 4.30
C THR A 67 6.36 -13.25 4.38
N LYS A 68 7.39 -13.43 5.22
CA LYS A 68 7.97 -14.76 5.45
C LYS A 68 7.06 -15.61 6.33
N THR A 69 6.36 -14.97 7.26
CA THR A 69 5.49 -15.64 8.23
C THR A 69 4.02 -15.36 7.95
N ARG A 70 3.14 -16.27 8.38
CA ARG A 70 1.68 -16.23 8.12
C ARG A 70 0.96 -15.21 9.01
N ASP A 71 1.54 -14.87 10.15
CA ASP A 71 1.05 -13.94 11.17
C ASP A 71 1.40 -12.48 10.87
N GLU A 72 2.40 -12.24 10.03
CA GLU A 72 2.74 -10.91 9.56
C GLU A 72 1.78 -10.41 8.46
N VAL A 73 1.56 -9.09 8.47
CA VAL A 73 0.80 -8.39 7.43
C VAL A 73 1.65 -7.25 6.91
N ALA A 74 1.96 -7.27 5.62
CA ALA A 74 2.76 -6.22 5.00
C ALA A 74 2.15 -5.70 3.70
N ARG A 75 2.30 -4.40 3.51
CA ARG A 75 2.03 -3.71 2.24
C ARG A 75 3.21 -2.81 1.93
N SER A 76 3.44 -2.55 0.66
CA SER A 76 4.58 -1.75 0.21
C SER A 76 4.12 -0.68 -0.76
N VAL A 77 4.84 0.46 -0.74
CA VAL A 77 4.80 1.44 -1.81
C VAL A 77 6.10 1.32 -2.59
N LEU A 78 5.99 1.11 -3.90
CA LEU A 78 7.15 0.93 -4.76
C LEU A 78 6.95 1.65 -6.09
N VAL A 79 8.07 1.88 -6.79
CA VAL A 79 8.06 2.33 -8.18
C VAL A 79 8.26 1.11 -9.07
N LYS A 80 7.24 0.75 -9.86
CA LYS A 80 7.39 -0.32 -10.85
C LYS A 80 8.27 0.19 -11.98
N LYS A 81 9.41 -0.45 -12.27
CA LYS A 81 10.19 -0.13 -13.47
C LYS A 81 9.31 -0.17 -14.72
N VAL A 82 8.46 -1.20 -14.83
CA VAL A 82 7.55 -1.36 -15.97
C VAL A 82 6.12 -1.51 -15.55
N ARG A 83 5.24 -0.78 -16.24
CA ARG A 83 3.80 -0.84 -16.01
C ARG A 83 3.06 -1.10 -17.32
N LYS A 84 2.17 -2.09 -17.29
CA LYS A 84 1.19 -2.32 -18.37
C LYS A 84 -0.01 -1.42 -18.11
N VAL A 85 -0.39 -0.59 -19.08
CA VAL A 85 -1.58 0.27 -19.03
C VAL A 85 -2.53 -0.08 -20.17
N SER A 86 -3.83 0.16 -19.97
CA SER A 86 -4.80 0.01 -21.04
C SER A 86 -4.61 1.11 -22.09
N ARG A 87 -5.02 0.85 -23.35
CA ARG A 87 -4.99 1.87 -24.40
C ARG A 87 -5.78 3.12 -24.04
N LYS A 88 -6.95 2.99 -23.41
CA LYS A 88 -7.74 4.13 -22.90
C LYS A 88 -6.94 4.99 -21.93
N THR A 89 -6.13 4.37 -21.06
CA THR A 89 -5.27 5.10 -20.13
C THR A 89 -4.13 5.78 -20.88
N TYR A 90 -3.51 5.09 -21.83
CA TYR A 90 -2.44 5.63 -22.66
C TYR A 90 -2.90 6.83 -23.49
N ALA A 91 -4.04 6.73 -24.18
CA ALA A 91 -4.63 7.83 -24.95
C ALA A 91 -4.90 9.06 -24.08
N LYS A 92 -5.48 8.87 -22.88
CA LYS A 92 -5.66 9.95 -21.89
C LYS A 92 -4.35 10.60 -21.44
N MET A 93 -3.25 9.85 -21.44
CA MET A 93 -1.94 10.40 -21.08
C MET A 93 -1.40 11.29 -22.21
N ILE A 94 -1.50 10.84 -23.45
CA ILE A 94 -1.13 11.63 -24.63
C ILE A 94 -1.97 12.90 -24.74
N ASP A 95 -3.29 12.79 -24.56
CA ASP A 95 -4.23 13.91 -24.51
C ASP A 95 -3.83 14.96 -23.45
N LYS A 96 -3.46 14.49 -22.26
CA LYS A 96 -2.90 15.33 -21.18
C LYS A 96 -1.46 15.81 -21.41
N LYS A 97 -0.92 15.62 -22.61
CA LYS A 97 0.46 15.99 -23.01
C LYS A 97 1.54 15.41 -22.08
N ILE A 98 1.27 14.26 -21.47
CA ILE A 98 2.23 13.50 -20.65
C ILE A 98 3.20 12.82 -21.60
N LYS A 99 4.50 13.14 -21.56
CA LYS A 99 5.49 12.39 -22.36
C LYS A 99 5.66 10.99 -21.74
N VAL A 100 5.60 9.97 -22.58
CA VAL A 100 5.58 8.57 -22.16
C VAL A 100 6.69 7.81 -22.85
N ARG A 101 7.42 6.99 -22.10
CA ARG A 101 8.47 6.12 -22.64
C ARG A 101 7.91 4.71 -22.77
N LEU A 102 7.74 4.29 -24.02
CA LEU A 102 7.37 2.93 -24.34
C LEU A 102 8.58 2.01 -24.15
N ARG A 103 8.39 0.87 -23.47
CA ARG A 103 9.47 -0.12 -23.35
C ARG A 103 9.76 -0.82 -24.69
N ASN A 104 8.73 -1.06 -25.49
CA ASN A 104 8.83 -1.65 -26.84
C ASN A 104 7.94 -0.87 -27.80
N ALA A 105 8.52 -0.01 -28.65
CA ALA A 105 7.77 0.76 -29.65
C ALA A 105 7.13 -0.13 -30.73
N LYS A 106 7.72 -1.30 -31.03
CA LYS A 106 7.24 -2.26 -32.06
C LYS A 106 5.80 -2.77 -31.88
N TYR A 107 5.23 -2.67 -30.67
CA TYR A 107 3.85 -3.09 -30.38
C TYR A 107 2.91 -1.91 -30.10
N GLN A 108 3.32 -0.70 -30.49
CA GLN A 108 2.54 0.52 -30.25
C GLN A 108 1.17 0.50 -30.96
N ASP A 109 1.07 -0.20 -32.10
CA ASP A 109 -0.11 -0.13 -32.96
C ASP A 109 -1.05 -1.34 -32.87
N ASP A 110 -0.62 -2.47 -32.26
CA ASP A 110 -1.47 -3.68 -32.15
C ASP A 110 -2.63 -3.45 -31.17
N PRO A 111 -3.89 -3.30 -31.62
CA PRO A 111 -5.03 -2.83 -30.83
C PRO A 111 -5.38 -3.76 -29.64
N THR A 112 -4.98 -5.02 -29.72
CA THR A 112 -5.30 -6.06 -28.72
C THR A 112 -4.39 -6.00 -27.47
N LYS A 113 -3.21 -5.38 -27.59
CA LYS A 113 -2.18 -5.42 -26.54
C LYS A 113 -2.23 -4.23 -25.58
N LYS A 114 -1.88 -4.50 -24.30
CA LYS A 114 -1.61 -3.46 -23.29
C LYS A 114 -0.30 -2.75 -23.60
N VAL A 115 -0.27 -1.43 -23.43
CA VAL A 115 0.92 -0.60 -23.63
C VAL A 115 1.87 -0.76 -22.45
N LYS A 116 3.16 -0.98 -22.71
CA LYS A 116 4.21 -1.12 -21.68
C LYS A 116 4.97 0.20 -21.55
N LEU A 117 4.82 0.84 -20.40
CA LEU A 117 5.53 2.07 -20.02
C LEU A 117 6.78 1.77 -19.21
N ASP A 118 7.74 2.69 -19.19
CA ASP A 118 9.02 2.55 -18.48
C ASP A 118 9.38 3.76 -17.61
N ALA A 119 9.64 3.48 -16.33
CA ALA A 119 10.12 4.45 -15.35
C ALA A 119 11.61 4.28 -15.00
N PHE A 120 12.43 3.64 -15.86
CA PHE A 120 13.86 3.34 -15.63
C PHE A 120 14.63 4.37 -14.78
N TYR A 121 14.49 5.67 -15.09
CA TYR A 121 15.25 6.73 -14.42
C TYR A 121 14.84 7.06 -12.98
N PHE A 122 13.79 6.44 -12.42
CA PHE A 122 13.25 6.82 -11.11
C PHE A 122 14.30 6.77 -9.98
N ILE A 123 15.17 5.76 -10.01
CA ILE A 123 16.16 5.54 -8.94
C ILE A 123 17.24 6.63 -8.94
N PHE A 124 17.67 7.05 -10.13
CA PHE A 124 18.62 8.15 -10.31
C PHE A 124 18.01 9.50 -9.91
N VAL A 125 16.69 9.66 -10.08
CA VAL A 125 15.99 10.87 -9.62
C VAL A 125 15.93 10.90 -8.10
N GLU A 126 15.57 9.79 -7.45
CA GLU A 126 15.45 9.69 -5.99
C GLU A 126 16.80 9.95 -5.29
N HIS A 127 17.88 9.34 -5.80
CA HIS A 127 19.19 9.36 -5.14
C HIS A 127 20.20 10.36 -5.73
N GLY A 128 19.91 10.90 -6.91
CA GLY A 128 20.87 11.71 -7.66
C GLY A 128 21.88 10.86 -8.43
N THR A 129 22.75 11.55 -9.16
CA THR A 129 23.89 10.98 -9.90
C THR A 129 25.09 11.91 -9.77
N LYS A 130 26.26 11.50 -10.28
CA LYS A 130 27.45 12.36 -10.34
C LYS A 130 27.19 13.73 -10.98
N HIS A 131 26.23 13.81 -11.91
CA HIS A 131 25.96 15.00 -12.73
C HIS A 131 24.62 15.68 -12.40
N ALA A 132 23.85 15.14 -11.44
CA ALA A 132 22.54 15.68 -11.09
C ALA A 132 22.22 15.46 -9.61
N LYS A 133 21.83 16.52 -8.89
CA LYS A 133 21.43 16.44 -7.48
C LYS A 133 20.17 15.57 -7.30
N ALA A 134 20.10 14.89 -6.16
CA ALA A 134 18.95 14.09 -5.75
C ALA A 134 17.67 14.94 -5.65
N LYS A 135 16.55 14.38 -6.11
CA LYS A 135 15.21 14.95 -5.97
C LYS A 135 14.31 13.88 -5.35
N PRO A 136 14.48 13.61 -4.04
CA PRO A 136 13.77 12.53 -3.38
C PRO A 136 12.26 12.82 -3.34
N PHE A 137 11.47 11.79 -3.58
CA PHE A 137 10.00 11.84 -3.57
C PHE A 137 9.41 10.65 -2.81
N MET A 138 10.11 9.53 -2.75
CA MET A 138 9.68 8.37 -1.96
C MET A 138 10.02 8.53 -0.48
N ARG A 139 11.28 8.85 -0.16
CA ARG A 139 11.75 9.05 1.22
C ARG A 139 10.92 10.08 1.99
N PRO A 140 10.74 11.33 1.51
CA PRO A 140 9.92 12.32 2.21
C PRO A 140 8.46 11.89 2.37
N ALA A 141 7.89 11.16 1.40
CA ALA A 141 6.53 10.64 1.52
C ALA A 141 6.37 9.58 2.61
N VAL A 142 7.39 8.74 2.81
CA VAL A 142 7.42 7.75 3.90
C VAL A 142 7.67 8.43 5.25
N GLU A 143 8.56 9.42 5.30
CA GLU A 143 8.82 10.20 6.53
C GLU A 143 7.56 10.93 6.99
N ASN A 144 6.82 11.54 6.06
CA ASN A 144 5.53 12.18 6.36
C ASN A 144 4.49 11.20 6.92
N ALA A 145 4.60 9.90 6.60
CA ALA A 145 3.69 8.88 7.12
C ALA A 145 3.73 8.78 8.65
N ARG A 146 4.84 9.15 9.29
CA ARG A 146 4.98 9.13 10.75
C ARG A 146 3.95 10.00 11.46
N GLN A 147 3.46 11.06 10.82
CA GLN A 147 2.50 11.99 11.40
C GLN A 147 1.08 11.42 11.51
N TYR A 148 0.68 10.54 10.58
CA TYR A 148 -0.70 10.06 10.50
C TYR A 148 -0.85 8.54 10.67
N ALA A 149 0.21 7.76 10.45
CA ALA A 149 0.13 6.30 10.52
C ALA A 149 -0.29 5.76 11.91
N PRO A 150 0.22 6.30 13.04
CA PRO A 150 -0.20 5.83 14.37
C PRO A 150 -1.70 6.02 14.61
N LYS A 151 -2.24 7.18 14.21
CA LYS A 151 -3.67 7.48 14.35
C LYS A 151 -4.52 6.52 13.52
N ILE A 152 -4.19 6.32 12.24
CA ILE A 152 -4.93 5.39 11.37
C ILE A 152 -4.90 3.97 11.96
N LEU A 153 -3.75 3.51 12.46
CA LEU A 153 -3.66 2.20 13.11
C LEU A 153 -4.58 2.11 14.33
N SER A 154 -4.56 3.11 15.22
CA SER A 154 -5.45 3.13 16.40
C SER A 154 -6.92 3.08 15.99
N ASP A 155 -7.34 3.94 15.06
CA ASP A 155 -8.72 4.04 14.60
C ASP A 155 -9.24 2.68 14.08
N HIS A 156 -8.46 1.98 13.25
CA HIS A 156 -8.85 0.67 12.69
C HIS A 156 -8.84 -0.45 13.73
N ILE A 157 -7.93 -0.40 14.71
CA ILE A 157 -7.88 -1.39 15.79
C ILE A 157 -9.06 -1.22 16.73
N GLU A 158 -9.40 0.01 17.10
CA GLU A 158 -10.57 0.31 17.93
C GLU A 158 -11.88 -0.16 17.28
N LEU A 159 -12.03 0.01 15.97
CA LEU A 159 -13.20 -0.48 15.22
C LEU A 159 -13.32 -2.01 15.34
N VAL A 160 -12.23 -2.74 15.09
CA VAL A 160 -12.22 -4.20 15.17
C VAL A 160 -12.40 -4.69 16.61
N THR A 161 -11.82 -4.03 17.60
CA THR A 161 -12.04 -4.34 19.01
C THR A 161 -13.51 -4.15 19.40
N LYS A 162 -14.17 -3.09 18.93
CA LYS A 162 -15.62 -2.88 19.15
C LYS A 162 -16.44 -3.99 18.51
N ASP A 163 -16.17 -4.32 17.24
CA ASP A 163 -16.91 -5.38 16.52
C ASP A 163 -16.68 -6.77 17.11
N PHE A 164 -15.47 -7.04 17.63
CA PHE A 164 -15.14 -8.27 18.36
C PHE A 164 -15.90 -8.34 19.69
N ASN A 165 -15.87 -7.26 20.48
CA ASN A 165 -16.56 -7.20 21.77
C ASN A 165 -18.09 -7.23 21.63
N SER A 166 -18.63 -6.73 20.51
CA SER A 166 -20.08 -6.78 20.21
C SER A 166 -20.52 -8.12 19.61
N GLY A 167 -19.61 -9.09 19.44
CA GLY A 167 -19.90 -10.39 18.83
C GLY A 167 -20.20 -10.36 17.32
N LYS A 168 -19.98 -9.22 16.65
CA LYS A 168 -20.18 -9.08 15.19
C LYS A 168 -19.06 -9.76 14.41
N LEU A 169 -17.86 -9.81 14.98
CA LEU A 169 -16.77 -10.63 14.48
C LEU A 169 -16.81 -11.97 15.22
N ALA A 170 -17.00 -13.05 14.47
CA ALA A 170 -17.01 -14.40 15.02
C ALA A 170 -15.74 -14.65 15.84
N ASN A 171 -15.91 -15.13 17.08
CA ASN A 171 -14.80 -15.63 17.87
C ASN A 171 -14.17 -16.79 17.08
N PRO A 172 -12.87 -16.75 16.73
CA PRO A 172 -12.26 -17.80 15.91
C PRO A 172 -12.26 -19.19 16.57
N ALA A 173 -12.59 -19.30 17.88
CA ALA A 173 -12.93 -20.57 18.51
C ALA A 173 -14.17 -21.25 17.88
N GLN A 174 -15.08 -20.50 17.25
CA GLN A 174 -16.27 -21.02 16.55
C GLN A 174 -15.99 -21.39 15.08
N LEU A 175 -14.90 -20.90 14.48
CA LEU A 175 -14.53 -21.19 13.08
C LEU A 175 -13.72 -22.49 12.94
N ASN A 176 -12.98 -22.90 13.97
CA ASN A 176 -12.22 -24.16 13.97
C ASN A 176 -13.08 -25.43 14.19
N ILE A 177 -14.37 -25.29 14.48
CA ILE A 177 -15.29 -26.44 14.67
C ILE A 177 -15.90 -26.88 13.32
N GLN A 178 -15.89 -26.03 12.28
CA GLN A 178 -16.51 -26.35 10.99
C GLN A 178 -15.57 -27.02 9.97
N GLU A 179 -14.24 -27.01 10.17
CA GLU A 179 -13.31 -27.68 9.23
C GLU A 179 -12.95 -29.14 9.60
N ASN A 180 -13.29 -29.62 10.81
CA ASN A 180 -13.01 -31.01 11.24
C ASN A 180 -14.24 -31.95 11.18
N GLY A 181 -15.30 -31.56 10.49
CA GLY A 181 -16.59 -32.29 10.44
C GLY A 181 -17.07 -32.70 9.04
N ALA A 182 -16.19 -32.70 8.04
CA ALA A 182 -16.48 -33.26 6.72
C ALA A 182 -15.48 -34.39 6.45
N GLY A 183 -15.85 -35.59 6.92
CA GLY A 183 -15.27 -36.85 6.47
C GLY A 183 -15.76 -37.22 5.08
#